data_AF-A0A098RY40-F1
#
_entry.id   AF-A0A098RY40-F1
#
_cell.length_a   1.000
_cell.length_b   1.000
_cell.length_c   1.000
_cell.angle_alpha   90.00
_cell.angle_beta   90.00
_cell.angle_gamma   90.00
#
_symmetry.space_group_name_H-M   'P 1'
#
loop_
_entity.id
_entity.type
_entity.pdbx_description
1 polymer ?
#
loop_
_entity_poly.entity_id
_entity_poly.type
_entity_poly.pdbx_seq_one_letter_code
_entity_poly.pdbx_strand_id
1 'polypeptide(L)'
;MEKQQLTQRLNQKFEELVCLSDGYVESSDAMHDIEKGLLSELLSIGLLLLRYIIAGKLKQCKSYEFDVDNQAACQSKGKKARRYLSLFGPLSIQRPSHWASDKGVVYKLDEHLQLPRGSYWSYNIQELVGESASENDFRESVHLFNKLLNLDLRWESSVRNTLNLGQYVEAYYEARPAKAEPEAVCFSASFDGKGVPKVRKPKARSGNPKARLGKGEKPGTKQMATVSVTSSFKPKQRSVKAIADALMGVENEPQKIKKKPKQEQRSKKNGWHENIHRRAFLA
;
A
#
# COMPACT_ATOMS: atom_id res chain seq x y z
N MET A 1 -15.85 13.14 31.78
CA MET A 1 -15.61 14.44 31.14
C MET A 1 -15.34 14.33 29.64
N GLU A 2 -14.15 13.94 29.17
CA GLU A 2 -13.84 13.96 27.71
C GLU A 2 -14.81 13.14 26.83
N LYS A 3 -15.21 11.94 27.27
CA LYS A 3 -16.17 11.10 26.54
C LYS A 3 -17.58 11.72 26.43
N GLN A 4 -18.05 12.38 27.50
CA GLN A 4 -19.38 13.02 27.52
C GLN A 4 -19.40 14.27 26.65
N GLN A 5 -18.34 15.06 26.68
CA GLN A 5 -18.16 16.21 25.78
C GLN A 5 -18.11 15.78 24.31
N LEU A 6 -17.46 14.65 24.00
CA LEU A 6 -17.45 14.08 22.65
C LEU A 6 -18.84 13.59 22.23
N THR A 7 -19.61 12.95 23.12
CA THR A 7 -20.99 12.53 22.81
C THR A 7 -21.91 13.73 22.54
N GLN A 8 -21.82 14.80 23.33
CA GLN A 8 -22.59 16.02 23.10
C GLN A 8 -22.24 16.66 21.74
N ARG A 9 -20.94 16.79 21.43
CA ARG A 9 -20.49 17.29 20.12
C ARG A 9 -20.93 16.42 18.95
N LEU A 10 -20.96 15.10 19.16
CA LEU A 10 -21.42 14.16 18.14
C LEU A 10 -22.90 14.38 17.82
N ASN A 11 -23.75 14.48 18.84
CA ASN A 11 -25.18 14.75 18.67
C ASN A 11 -25.41 16.09 17.98
N GLN A 12 -24.71 17.15 18.43
CA GLN A 12 -24.76 18.46 17.78
C GLN A 12 -24.38 18.37 16.29
N LYS A 13 -23.33 17.61 15.95
CA LYS A 13 -22.90 17.45 14.56
C LYS A 13 -23.88 16.65 13.71
N PHE A 14 -24.62 15.71 14.30
CA PHE A 14 -25.71 15.03 13.61
C PHE A 14 -26.90 15.97 13.36
N GLU A 15 -27.25 16.82 14.34
CA GLU A 15 -28.27 17.85 14.17
C GLU A 15 -27.88 18.86 13.07
N GLU A 16 -26.61 19.29 13.06
CA GLU A 16 -26.06 20.15 11.99
C GLU A 16 -26.14 19.47 10.61
N LEU A 17 -25.89 18.16 10.51
CA LEU A 17 -26.01 17.42 9.25
C LEU A 17 -27.46 17.36 8.75
N VAL A 18 -28.42 17.15 9.65
CA VAL A 18 -29.85 17.16 9.29
C VAL A 18 -30.28 18.55 8.84
N CYS A 19 -29.91 19.59 9.59
CA CYS A 19 -30.20 20.98 9.22
C CYS A 19 -29.56 21.36 7.86
N LEU A 20 -28.34 20.90 7.59
CA LEU A 20 -27.70 21.06 6.29
C LEU A 20 -28.50 20.36 5.18
N SER A 21 -28.98 19.14 5.42
CA SER A 21 -29.80 18.41 4.45
C SER A 21 -31.13 19.10 4.16
N ASP A 22 -31.80 19.66 5.17
CA ASP A 22 -33.02 20.45 4.98
C ASP A 22 -32.72 21.74 4.19
N GLY A 23 -31.60 22.40 4.49
CA GLY A 23 -31.13 23.56 3.73
C GLY A 23 -30.91 23.26 2.25
N TYR A 24 -30.42 22.06 1.91
CA TYR A 24 -30.26 21.65 0.52
C TYR A 24 -31.58 21.42 -0.22
N VAL A 25 -32.65 21.04 0.48
CA VAL A 25 -33.99 20.89 -0.13
C VAL A 25 -34.51 22.24 -0.65
N GLU A 26 -34.22 23.32 0.06
CA GLU A 26 -34.65 24.68 -0.30
C GLU A 26 -33.66 25.40 -1.22
N SER A 27 -32.40 24.96 -1.24
CA SER A 27 -31.34 25.55 -2.07
C SER A 27 -31.53 25.28 -3.57
N SER A 28 -30.90 26.09 -4.40
CA SER A 28 -30.75 25.84 -5.85
C SER A 28 -29.37 25.27 -6.21
N ASP A 29 -28.70 24.68 -5.22
CA ASP A 29 -27.35 24.14 -5.38
C ASP A 29 -27.34 22.95 -6.34
N ALA A 30 -26.27 22.83 -7.12
CA ALA A 30 -26.10 21.70 -8.02
C ALA A 30 -25.79 20.41 -7.23
N MET A 31 -26.28 19.26 -7.73
CA MET A 31 -26.14 17.98 -7.03
C MET A 31 -24.70 17.63 -6.62
N HIS A 32 -23.72 17.95 -7.47
CA HIS A 32 -22.31 17.68 -7.20
C HIS A 32 -21.72 18.54 -6.07
N ASP A 33 -22.29 19.73 -5.81
CA ASP A 33 -21.88 20.57 -4.69
C ASP A 33 -22.56 20.12 -3.40
N ILE A 34 -23.83 19.68 -3.48
CA ILE A 34 -24.54 19.00 -2.38
C ILE A 34 -23.75 17.75 -1.94
N GLU A 35 -23.33 16.90 -2.88
CA GLU A 35 -22.51 15.70 -2.60
C GLU A 35 -21.22 16.03 -1.85
N LYS A 36 -20.49 17.07 -2.28
CA LYS A 36 -19.25 17.49 -1.62
C LYS A 36 -19.49 18.05 -0.22
N GLY A 37 -20.54 18.84 -0.03
CA GLY A 37 -20.91 19.41 1.26
C GLY A 37 -21.26 18.31 2.26
N LEU A 38 -22.11 17.36 1.85
CA LEU A 38 -22.46 16.19 2.67
C LEU A 38 -21.24 15.32 2.99
N LEU A 39 -20.37 15.05 2.01
CA LEU A 39 -19.13 14.31 2.25
C LEU A 39 -18.24 15.00 3.29
N SER A 40 -18.07 16.32 3.20
CA SER A 40 -17.29 17.11 4.15
C SER A 40 -17.80 16.96 5.58
N GLU A 41 -19.12 17.06 5.80
CA GLU A 41 -19.70 16.87 7.13
C GLU A 41 -19.61 15.43 7.62
N LEU A 42 -19.82 14.43 6.75
CA LEU A 42 -19.64 13.02 7.11
C LEU A 42 -18.19 12.71 7.52
N LEU A 43 -17.19 13.30 6.86
CA LEU A 43 -15.79 13.20 7.27
C LEU A 43 -15.56 13.84 8.65
N SER A 44 -16.18 14.99 8.91
CA SER A 44 -16.11 15.68 10.21
C SER A 44 -16.67 14.82 11.35
N ILE A 45 -17.81 14.18 11.13
CA ILE A 45 -18.45 13.23 12.06
C ILE A 45 -17.59 11.98 12.24
N GLY A 46 -17.07 11.42 11.14
CA GLY A 46 -16.16 10.27 11.17
C GLY A 46 -14.90 10.54 12.01
N LEU A 47 -14.35 11.75 11.92
CA LEU A 47 -13.21 12.17 12.74
C LEU A 47 -13.56 12.23 14.23
N LEU A 48 -14.75 12.73 14.58
CA LEU A 48 -15.23 12.74 15.97
C LEU A 48 -15.48 11.34 16.51
N LEU A 49 -16.09 10.45 15.72
CA LEU A 49 -16.26 9.04 16.08
C LEU A 49 -14.92 8.36 16.34
N LEU A 50 -13.92 8.61 15.48
CA LEU A 50 -12.60 8.06 15.67
C LEU A 50 -11.95 8.55 16.97
N ARG A 51 -12.09 9.84 17.31
CA ARG A 51 -11.64 10.39 18.60
C ARG A 51 -12.36 9.74 19.78
N TYR A 52 -13.67 9.53 19.69
CA TYR A 52 -14.46 8.86 20.70
C TYR A 52 -13.99 7.41 20.93
N ILE A 53 -13.74 6.66 19.86
CA ILE A 53 -13.23 5.28 19.93
C ILE A 53 -11.85 5.27 20.60
N ILE A 54 -10.94 6.15 20.19
CA ILE A 54 -9.60 6.25 20.77
C ILE A 54 -9.68 6.59 22.28
N ALA A 55 -10.56 7.50 22.68
CA ALA A 55 -10.77 7.82 24.09
C ALA A 55 -11.33 6.62 24.87
N GLY A 56 -12.20 5.82 24.25
CA GLY A 56 -12.69 4.55 24.81
C GLY A 56 -11.58 3.52 24.99
N LYS A 57 -10.77 3.29 23.95
CA LYS A 57 -9.61 2.39 23.99
C LYS A 57 -8.57 2.83 25.02
N LEU A 58 -8.31 4.14 25.13
CA LEU A 58 -7.42 4.68 26.15
C LEU A 58 -7.88 4.34 27.57
N LYS A 59 -9.20 4.35 27.85
CA LYS A 59 -9.72 3.92 29.16
C LYS A 59 -9.49 2.43 29.40
N GLN A 60 -9.70 1.59 28.38
CA GLN A 60 -9.43 0.14 28.47
C GLN A 60 -7.94 -0.15 28.68
N CYS A 61 -7.05 0.64 28.10
CA CYS A 61 -5.61 0.49 28.32
C CYS A 61 -5.18 0.85 29.75
N LYS A 62 -5.95 1.66 30.50
CA LYS A 62 -5.63 1.97 31.91
C LYS A 62 -5.89 0.79 32.84
N SER A 63 -6.81 -0.12 32.49
CA SER A 63 -7.08 -1.34 33.24
C SER A 63 -6.19 -2.52 32.84
N TYR A 64 -5.33 -2.35 31.84
CA TYR A 64 -4.41 -3.38 31.38
C TYR A 64 -3.07 -3.23 32.13
N GLU A 65 -2.87 -4.07 33.15
CA GLU A 65 -1.59 -4.23 33.82
C GLU A 65 -0.55 -4.72 32.81
N PHE A 66 0.72 -4.34 32.99
CA PHE A 66 1.75 -4.97 32.16
C PHE A 66 1.75 -6.46 32.50
N ASP A 67 1.66 -7.31 31.48
CA ASP A 67 1.93 -8.74 31.65
C ASP A 67 3.42 -8.89 31.93
N VAL A 68 3.80 -9.17 33.18
CA VAL A 68 5.21 -9.34 33.48
C VAL A 68 5.51 -10.21 34.71
N ASP A 69 6.35 -11.20 34.47
CA ASP A 69 7.45 -11.68 35.33
C ASP A 69 8.43 -10.56 35.81
N ASN A 70 8.07 -9.29 35.71
CA ASN A 70 8.93 -8.12 35.89
C ASN A 70 8.12 -6.81 36.12
N GLN A 71 7.06 -6.86 36.93
CA GLN A 71 6.25 -5.68 37.28
C GLN A 71 7.07 -4.56 37.98
N ALA A 72 8.28 -4.86 38.46
CA ALA A 72 9.13 -3.91 39.18
C ALA A 72 9.77 -2.80 38.31
N ALA A 73 9.76 -2.88 36.97
CA ALA A 73 10.61 -2.02 36.13
C ALA A 73 9.91 -0.89 35.34
N CYS A 74 8.57 -0.80 35.36
CA CYS A 74 7.84 0.15 34.50
C CYS A 74 7.43 1.45 35.22
N GLN A 75 8.18 2.54 35.00
CA GLN A 75 7.87 3.85 35.59
C GLN A 75 7.00 4.72 34.66
N SER A 76 5.92 5.31 35.18
CA SER A 76 5.14 6.30 34.44
C SER A 76 5.94 7.59 34.21
N LYS A 77 5.99 8.08 32.97
CA LYS A 77 6.66 9.34 32.58
C LYS A 77 5.67 10.42 32.14
N GLY A 78 4.38 10.25 32.42
CA GLY A 78 3.33 11.22 32.11
C GLY A 78 2.59 10.92 30.80
N LYS A 79 2.20 11.98 30.07
CA LYS A 79 1.46 11.88 28.81
C LYS A 79 2.24 12.55 27.68
N LYS A 80 2.15 11.97 26.48
CA LYS A 80 2.75 12.52 25.27
C LYS A 80 1.75 12.55 24.13
N ALA A 81 1.71 13.65 23.39
CA ALA A 81 0.89 13.76 22.18
C ALA A 81 1.49 12.98 21.01
N ARG A 82 0.64 12.41 20.15
CA ARG A 82 1.00 11.83 18.85
C ARG A 82 0.17 12.47 17.76
N ARG A 83 0.78 12.90 16.67
CA ARG A 83 0.02 13.22 15.46
C ARG A 83 -0.40 11.91 14.77
N TYR A 84 -1.62 11.88 14.28
CA TYR A 84 -2.17 10.79 13.47
C TYR A 84 -3.06 11.40 12.37
N LEU A 85 -2.87 10.96 11.13
CA LEU A 85 -3.66 11.36 9.99
C LEU A 85 -4.51 10.17 9.56
N SER A 86 -5.83 10.32 9.69
CA SER A 86 -6.82 9.34 9.28
C SER A 86 -7.44 9.74 7.94
N LEU A 87 -8.22 8.84 7.33
CA LEU A 87 -9.03 9.16 6.14
C LEU A 87 -10.02 10.31 6.41
N PHE A 88 -10.43 10.48 7.67
CA PHE A 88 -11.34 11.53 8.11
C PHE A 88 -10.64 12.85 8.47
N GLY A 89 -9.32 12.90 8.40
CA GLY A 89 -8.55 14.10 8.76
C GLY A 89 -7.54 13.88 9.91
N PRO A 90 -6.81 14.95 10.27
CA PRO A 90 -5.77 14.92 11.27
C PRO A 90 -6.33 14.93 12.71
N LEU A 91 -5.69 14.18 13.60
CA LEU A 91 -5.98 14.20 15.03
C LEU A 91 -4.72 14.05 15.88
N SER A 92 -4.81 14.46 17.14
CA SER A 92 -3.75 14.33 18.13
C SER A 92 -4.18 13.33 19.21
N ILE A 93 -3.41 12.25 19.37
CA ILE A 93 -3.65 11.19 20.35
C ILE A 93 -2.83 11.49 21.59
N GLN A 94 -3.49 11.79 22.71
CA GLN A 94 -2.84 11.90 24.01
C GLN A 94 -2.70 10.53 24.65
N ARG A 95 -1.47 10.07 24.85
CA ARG A 95 -1.19 8.71 25.35
C ARG A 95 -0.23 8.71 26.53
N PRO A 96 -0.43 7.82 27.52
CA PRO A 96 0.52 7.61 28.60
C PRO A 96 1.87 7.12 28.08
N SER A 97 2.96 7.63 28.66
CA SER A 97 4.31 7.13 28.45
C SER A 97 4.76 6.32 29.67
N HIS A 98 5.31 5.15 29.40
CA HIS A 98 5.94 4.29 30.41
C HIS A 98 7.39 4.08 30.04
N TRP A 99 8.29 4.05 31.01
CA TRP A 99 9.69 3.71 30.81
C TRP A 99 9.91 2.28 31.31
N ALA A 100 10.46 1.44 30.45
CA ALA A 100 10.92 0.09 30.76
C ALA A 100 12.44 0.04 30.63
N SER A 101 13.10 -0.67 31.54
CA SER A 101 14.57 -0.74 31.63
C SER A 101 15.22 -1.40 30.41
N ASP A 102 14.53 -2.33 29.76
CA ASP A 102 14.97 -3.08 28.58
C ASP A 102 14.65 -2.38 27.24
N LYS A 103 13.53 -1.64 27.16
CA LYS A 103 12.97 -1.10 25.90
C LYS A 103 12.93 0.43 25.84
N GLY A 104 13.27 1.14 26.91
CA GLY A 104 13.17 2.59 27.00
C GLY A 104 11.72 3.06 27.11
N VAL A 105 11.35 4.14 26.41
CA VAL A 105 9.99 4.71 26.50
C VAL A 105 9.01 3.96 25.60
N VAL A 106 8.03 3.30 26.21
CA VAL A 106 6.98 2.51 25.58
C VAL A 106 5.63 3.22 25.68
N TYR A 107 4.80 3.09 24.64
CA TYR A 107 3.45 3.66 24.57
C TYR A 107 2.43 2.53 24.31
N LYS A 108 1.82 1.99 25.37
CA LYS A 108 0.85 0.87 25.26
C LYS A 108 -0.29 1.13 24.27
N LEU A 109 -0.80 2.36 24.26
CA LEU A 109 -1.91 2.71 23.36
C LEU A 109 -1.50 2.58 21.89
N ASP A 110 -0.23 2.83 21.55
CA ASP A 110 0.25 2.72 20.16
C ASP A 110 0.23 1.26 19.69
N GLU A 111 0.58 0.32 20.57
CA GLU A 111 0.54 -1.12 20.27
C GLU A 111 -0.90 -1.63 20.21
N HIS A 112 -1.74 -1.24 21.17
CA HIS A 112 -3.15 -1.64 21.20
C HIS A 112 -3.92 -1.12 19.97
N LEU A 113 -3.61 0.10 19.51
CA LEU A 113 -4.20 0.66 18.29
C LEU A 113 -3.46 0.26 17.02
N GLN A 114 -2.36 -0.51 17.14
CA GLN A 114 -1.48 -0.89 16.04
C GLN A 114 -1.08 0.31 15.16
N LEU A 115 -0.71 1.43 15.78
CA LEU A 115 -0.41 2.66 15.04
C LEU A 115 0.87 2.50 14.20
N PRO A 116 0.92 3.11 13.01
CA PRO A 116 2.06 2.97 12.09
C PRO A 116 3.40 3.40 12.69
N ARG A 117 4.46 2.61 12.57
CA ARG A 117 5.78 2.99 13.10
C ARG A 117 6.43 4.04 12.20
N GLY A 118 7.03 5.08 12.77
CA GLY A 118 7.79 6.10 12.03
C GLY A 118 6.98 7.06 11.15
N SER A 119 5.66 6.85 11.02
CA SER A 119 4.77 7.71 10.24
C SER A 119 3.57 8.16 11.08
N TYR A 120 3.03 9.33 10.73
CA TYR A 120 1.75 9.78 11.26
C TYR A 120 0.58 9.45 10.33
N TRP A 121 0.83 9.06 9.07
CA TRP A 121 -0.22 8.57 8.16
C TRP A 121 -0.76 7.23 8.65
N SER A 122 -2.08 7.05 8.64
CA SER A 122 -2.71 5.74 8.84
C SER A 122 -2.24 4.74 7.79
N TYR A 123 -2.30 3.44 8.09
CA TYR A 123 -1.97 2.41 7.10
C TYR A 123 -2.85 2.52 5.85
N ASN A 124 -4.13 2.87 5.99
CA ASN A 124 -5.03 3.10 4.85
C ASN A 124 -4.51 4.19 3.91
N ILE A 125 -4.01 5.32 4.45
CA ILE A 125 -3.44 6.38 3.60
C ILE A 125 -2.12 5.91 2.97
N GLN A 126 -1.27 5.21 3.74
CA GLN A 126 -0.01 4.69 3.21
C GLN A 126 -0.22 3.71 2.06
N GLU A 127 -1.20 2.82 2.18
CA GLU A 127 -1.59 1.85 1.16
C GLU A 127 -2.15 2.56 -0.08
N LEU A 128 -3.20 3.37 0.08
CA LEU A 128 -3.89 4.03 -1.04
C LEU A 128 -2.98 4.98 -1.82
N VAL A 129 -2.17 5.79 -1.13
CA VAL A 129 -1.21 6.68 -1.78
C VAL A 129 -0.05 5.87 -2.38
N GLY A 130 0.38 4.79 -1.72
CA GLY A 130 1.44 3.92 -2.22
C GLY A 130 1.05 3.20 -3.52
N GLU A 131 -0.18 2.71 -3.59
CA GLU A 131 -0.77 2.12 -4.80
C GLU A 131 -0.84 3.17 -5.91
N SER A 132 -1.44 4.33 -5.63
CA SER A 132 -1.55 5.41 -6.62
C SER A 132 -0.19 5.89 -7.14
N ALA A 133 0.83 5.98 -6.27
CA ALA A 133 2.20 6.35 -6.64
C ALA A 133 2.95 5.27 -7.42
N SER A 134 2.47 4.03 -7.42
CA SER A 134 3.04 2.96 -8.25
C SER A 134 2.58 3.05 -9.71
N GLU A 135 1.41 3.64 -9.94
CA GLU A 135 0.78 3.80 -11.25
C GLU A 135 1.00 5.19 -11.85
N ASN A 136 1.09 6.20 -11.00
CA ASN A 136 1.16 7.61 -11.39
C ASN A 136 2.42 8.29 -10.83
N ASP A 137 2.67 9.54 -11.23
CA ASP A 137 3.70 10.34 -10.58
C ASP A 137 3.31 10.74 -9.14
N PHE A 138 4.29 11.17 -8.34
CA PHE A 138 4.04 11.48 -6.92
C PHE A 138 3.10 12.66 -6.69
N ARG A 139 3.00 13.61 -7.64
CA ARG A 139 2.09 14.76 -7.49
C ARG A 139 0.66 14.33 -7.75
N GLU A 140 0.46 13.54 -8.79
CA GLU A 140 -0.85 12.98 -9.11
C GLU A 140 -1.30 11.96 -8.06
N SER A 141 -0.36 11.21 -7.47
CA SER A 141 -0.66 10.19 -6.45
C SER A 141 -1.40 10.71 -5.21
N VAL A 142 -1.33 12.02 -4.94
CA VAL A 142 -2.02 12.67 -3.81
C VAL A 142 -3.18 13.54 -4.27
N HIS A 143 -3.29 13.83 -5.57
CA HIS A 143 -4.24 14.79 -6.12
C HIS A 143 -5.68 14.36 -5.87
N LEU A 144 -6.02 13.12 -6.25
CA LEU A 144 -7.37 12.58 -6.07
C LEU A 144 -7.78 12.53 -4.59
N PHE A 145 -6.87 12.12 -3.70
CA PHE A 145 -7.15 12.06 -2.26
C PHE A 145 -7.36 13.45 -1.65
N ASN A 146 -6.61 14.46 -2.09
CA ASN A 146 -6.85 15.84 -1.65
C ASN A 146 -8.19 16.37 -2.15
N LYS A 147 -8.56 16.03 -3.39
CA LYS A 147 -9.83 16.44 -3.98
C LYS A 147 -11.03 15.81 -3.27
N LEU A 148 -10.92 14.55 -2.84
CA LEU A 148 -12.01 13.81 -2.21
C LEU A 148 -12.08 14.01 -0.69
N LEU A 149 -10.93 13.98 -0.01
CA LEU A 149 -10.85 13.92 1.46
C LEU A 149 -10.32 15.20 2.11
N ASN A 150 -9.89 16.19 1.31
CA ASN A 150 -9.39 17.48 1.79
C ASN A 150 -8.27 17.37 2.84
N LEU A 151 -7.30 16.47 2.62
CA LEU A 151 -6.26 16.13 3.60
C LEU A 151 -4.96 16.95 3.47
N ASP A 152 -4.83 17.81 2.47
CA ASP A 152 -3.61 18.59 2.14
C ASP A 152 -2.32 17.73 2.11
N LEU A 153 -2.42 16.54 1.52
CA LEU A 153 -1.30 15.65 1.30
C LEU A 153 -0.32 16.28 0.31
N ARG A 154 0.93 16.40 0.73
CA ARG A 154 2.01 16.90 -0.13
C ARG A 154 2.68 15.75 -0.88
N TRP A 155 3.10 16.01 -2.13
CA TRP A 155 3.77 15.01 -2.96
C TRP A 155 5.09 14.50 -2.33
N GLU A 156 5.80 15.35 -1.57
CA GLU A 156 7.00 14.93 -0.83
C GLU A 156 6.69 13.86 0.22
N SER A 157 5.49 13.88 0.79
CA SER A 157 5.04 12.86 1.73
C SER A 157 4.74 11.54 1.03
N SER A 158 4.24 11.59 -0.22
CA SER A 158 4.10 10.39 -1.07
C SER A 158 5.47 9.75 -1.34
N VAL A 159 6.48 10.55 -1.70
CA VAL A 159 7.87 10.06 -1.85
C VAL A 159 8.38 9.38 -0.58
N ARG A 160 8.20 10.02 0.58
CA ARG A 160 8.63 9.44 1.87
C ARG A 160 7.88 8.15 2.19
N ASN A 161 6.58 8.09 1.89
CA ASN A 161 5.78 6.90 2.07
C ASN A 161 6.29 5.74 1.20
N THR A 162 6.53 5.97 -0.09
CA THR A 162 7.09 4.96 -0.99
C THR A 162 8.48 4.51 -0.55
N LEU A 163 9.33 5.41 -0.08
CA LEU A 163 10.65 5.05 0.48
C LEU A 163 10.52 4.20 1.75
N ASN A 164 9.55 4.49 2.62
CA ASN A 164 9.27 3.71 3.82
C ASN A 164 8.77 2.31 3.46
N LEU A 165 7.78 2.21 2.56
CA LEU A 165 7.24 0.94 2.06
C LEU A 165 8.31 0.12 1.33
N GLY A 166 9.19 0.78 0.59
CA GLY A 166 10.31 0.17 -0.12
C GLY A 166 11.26 -0.64 0.77
N GLN A 167 11.39 -0.28 2.06
CA GLN A 167 12.21 -1.01 3.03
C GLN A 167 11.67 -2.41 3.34
N TYR A 168 10.37 -2.65 3.13
CA TYR A 168 9.71 -3.92 3.42
C TYR A 168 9.66 -4.87 2.21
N VAL A 169 10.09 -4.41 1.03
CA VAL A 169 9.96 -5.20 -0.22
C VAL A 169 10.78 -6.49 -0.17
N GLU A 170 12.01 -6.44 0.37
CA GLU A 170 12.85 -7.64 0.44
C GLU A 170 12.26 -8.67 1.41
N ALA A 171 11.91 -8.24 2.63
CA ALA A 171 11.26 -9.09 3.64
C ALA A 171 9.93 -9.68 3.12
N TYR A 172 9.17 -8.93 2.32
CA TYR A 172 7.95 -9.42 1.68
C TYR A 172 8.23 -10.59 0.72
N TYR A 173 9.29 -10.50 -0.09
CA TYR A 173 9.68 -11.58 -0.99
C TYR A 173 10.27 -12.78 -0.23
N GLU A 174 11.05 -12.55 0.82
CA GLU A 174 11.60 -13.60 1.68
C GLU A 174 10.50 -14.40 2.39
N ALA A 175 9.43 -13.74 2.84
CA ALA A 175 8.26 -14.40 3.43
C ALA A 175 7.45 -15.23 2.41
N ARG A 176 7.74 -15.10 1.11
CA ARG A 176 7.04 -15.78 0.00
C ARG A 176 8.05 -16.48 -0.92
N PRO A 177 8.79 -17.47 -0.41
CA PRO A 177 9.77 -18.18 -1.22
C PRO A 177 9.06 -18.93 -2.36
N ALA A 178 9.77 -19.14 -3.47
CA ALA A 178 9.30 -20.02 -4.53
C ALA A 178 9.14 -21.43 -3.96
N LYS A 179 8.02 -22.09 -4.27
CA LYS A 179 7.77 -23.47 -3.84
C LYS A 179 8.73 -24.40 -4.58
N ALA A 180 9.47 -25.22 -3.84
CA ALA A 180 10.28 -26.29 -4.43
C ALA A 180 9.36 -27.40 -4.94
N GLU A 181 9.58 -27.86 -6.17
CA GLU A 181 8.79 -28.93 -6.79
C GLU A 181 9.71 -30.05 -7.28
N PRO A 182 9.88 -31.12 -6.50
CA PRO A 182 10.73 -32.24 -6.89
C PRO A 182 10.15 -33.05 -8.07
N GLU A 183 8.83 -33.01 -8.26
CA GLU A 183 8.12 -33.74 -9.32
C GLU A 183 7.95 -32.94 -10.62
N ALA A 184 8.34 -31.65 -10.63
CA ALA A 184 8.21 -30.82 -11.82
C ALA A 184 9.25 -31.22 -12.88
N VAL A 185 8.76 -31.62 -14.06
CA VAL A 185 9.61 -32.10 -15.16
C VAL A 185 10.28 -30.96 -15.92
N CYS A 186 9.60 -29.80 -16.02
CA CYS A 186 10.11 -28.64 -16.75
C CYS A 186 9.83 -27.35 -15.98
N PHE A 187 10.81 -26.45 -16.02
CA PHE A 187 10.72 -25.10 -15.48
C PHE A 187 10.85 -24.08 -16.61
N SER A 188 10.14 -22.97 -16.47
CA SER A 188 10.38 -21.78 -17.28
C SER A 188 10.80 -20.63 -16.37
N ALA A 189 11.76 -19.86 -16.86
CA ALA A 189 12.15 -18.58 -16.28
C ALA A 189 12.11 -17.54 -17.39
N SER A 190 11.43 -16.43 -17.14
CA SER A 190 11.36 -15.29 -18.03
C SER A 190 11.77 -14.03 -17.27
N PHE A 191 12.49 -13.15 -17.94
CA PHE A 191 12.96 -11.89 -17.40
C PHE A 191 12.54 -10.78 -18.36
N ASP A 192 11.76 -9.83 -17.86
CA ASP A 192 11.44 -8.59 -18.57
C ASP A 192 12.14 -7.44 -17.86
N GLY A 193 12.86 -6.62 -18.63
CA GLY A 193 13.77 -5.62 -18.09
C GLY A 193 13.63 -4.28 -18.78
N LYS A 194 13.46 -3.21 -18.00
CA LYS A 194 13.45 -1.83 -18.48
C LYS A 194 14.61 -1.04 -17.88
N GLY A 195 15.43 -0.44 -18.74
CA GLY A 195 16.52 0.44 -18.30
C GLY A 195 16.00 1.77 -17.76
N VAL A 196 16.04 1.96 -16.44
CA VAL A 196 15.58 3.16 -15.73
C VAL A 196 16.74 4.14 -15.54
N PRO A 197 16.64 5.39 -16.01
CA PRO A 197 17.63 6.42 -15.74
C PRO A 197 17.74 6.71 -14.24
N LYS A 198 18.97 6.78 -13.71
CA LYS A 198 19.22 7.19 -12.32
C LYS A 198 19.71 8.63 -12.27
N VAL A 199 19.12 9.43 -11.39
CA VAL A 199 19.65 10.74 -11.04
C VAL A 199 20.92 10.53 -10.22
N ARG A 200 22.07 10.99 -10.73
CA ARG A 200 23.34 10.95 -9.99
C ARG A 200 23.25 11.94 -8.83
N LYS A 201 23.61 11.51 -7.62
CA LYS A 201 24.17 12.47 -6.66
C LYS A 201 25.44 13.04 -7.31
N PRO A 202 25.72 14.35 -7.24
CA PRO A 202 26.92 14.91 -7.83
C PRO A 202 28.13 14.29 -7.12
N LYS A 203 28.70 13.22 -7.71
CA LYS A 203 30.06 12.81 -7.37
C LYS A 203 30.96 13.88 -7.97
N ALA A 204 31.93 14.35 -7.18
CA ALA A 204 33.06 15.09 -7.72
C ALA A 204 33.59 14.27 -8.91
N ARG A 205 33.47 14.80 -10.13
CA ARG A 205 33.99 14.12 -11.31
C ARG A 205 35.49 13.99 -11.11
N SER A 206 35.99 12.79 -10.82
CA SER A 206 37.43 12.53 -10.91
C SER A 206 37.79 12.54 -12.40
N GLY A 207 38.26 13.67 -12.91
CA GLY A 207 38.65 13.85 -14.31
C GLY A 207 38.00 15.06 -15.01
N ASN A 208 38.36 15.27 -16.27
CA ASN A 208 37.95 16.43 -17.06
C ASN A 208 36.44 16.39 -17.36
N PRO A 209 35.62 17.36 -16.86
CA PRO A 209 34.17 17.37 -17.06
C PRO A 209 33.71 17.53 -18.52
N LYS A 210 34.63 17.79 -19.46
CA LYS A 210 34.40 17.94 -20.90
C LYS A 210 34.89 16.75 -21.74
N ALA A 211 35.31 15.64 -21.12
CA ALA A 211 35.72 14.46 -21.87
C ALA A 211 34.58 13.98 -22.79
N ARG A 212 34.88 13.84 -24.09
CA ARG A 212 33.92 13.38 -25.10
C ARG A 212 33.62 11.91 -24.84
N LEU A 213 32.33 11.57 -24.74
CA LEU A 213 31.87 10.19 -24.61
C LEU A 213 32.36 9.35 -25.80
N GLY A 214 32.77 8.11 -25.52
CA GLY A 214 33.16 7.16 -26.56
C GLY A 214 31.98 6.78 -27.47
N LYS A 215 32.28 6.17 -28.62
CA LYS A 215 31.23 5.68 -29.54
C LYS A 215 30.41 4.59 -28.83
N GLY A 216 29.11 4.83 -28.64
CA GLY A 216 28.19 3.94 -27.93
C GLY A 216 28.01 4.23 -26.44
N GLU A 217 28.82 5.13 -25.87
CA GLU A 217 28.71 5.55 -24.48
C GLU A 217 27.59 6.59 -24.36
N LYS A 218 26.50 6.23 -23.68
CA LYS A 218 25.33 7.11 -23.50
C LYS A 218 25.52 7.97 -22.25
N PRO A 219 25.14 9.26 -22.29
CA PRO A 219 25.17 10.11 -21.10
C PRO A 219 24.19 9.57 -20.05
N GLY A 220 24.69 9.37 -18.83
CA GLY A 220 23.89 8.92 -17.68
C GLY A 220 24.07 7.44 -17.35
N THR A 221 23.70 7.08 -16.12
CA THR A 221 23.73 5.69 -15.65
C THR A 221 22.31 5.17 -15.62
N LYS A 222 22.03 4.09 -16.35
CA LYS A 222 20.76 3.37 -16.26
C LYS A 222 20.95 2.15 -15.38
N GLN A 223 19.94 1.81 -14.59
CA GLN A 223 19.87 0.55 -13.86
C GLN A 223 18.71 -0.26 -14.44
N MET A 224 18.83 -1.59 -14.50
CA MET A 224 17.79 -2.44 -15.09
C MET A 224 16.73 -2.74 -14.03
N ALA A 225 15.52 -2.23 -14.21
CA ALA A 225 14.38 -2.69 -13.44
C ALA A 225 13.85 -3.97 -14.10
N THR A 226 13.99 -5.10 -13.41
CA THR A 226 13.73 -6.43 -13.95
C THR A 226 12.63 -7.11 -13.17
N VAL A 227 11.66 -7.67 -13.89
CA VAL A 227 10.67 -8.60 -13.35
C VAL A 227 11.02 -9.99 -13.84
N SER A 228 11.27 -10.90 -12.89
CA SER A 228 11.42 -12.32 -13.17
C SER A 228 10.11 -13.05 -12.90
N VAL A 229 9.73 -13.94 -13.81
CA VAL A 229 8.63 -14.88 -13.64
C VAL A 229 9.20 -16.29 -13.76
N THR A 230 9.01 -17.11 -12.74
CA THR A 230 9.34 -18.53 -12.77
C THR A 230 8.08 -19.36 -12.62
N SER A 231 8.05 -20.52 -13.28
CA SER A 231 6.93 -21.46 -13.16
C SER A 231 7.35 -22.88 -13.53
N SER A 232 6.59 -23.85 -13.07
CA SER A 232 6.68 -25.24 -13.52
C SER A 232 5.59 -25.55 -14.54
N PHE A 233 5.84 -26.51 -15.43
CA PHE A 233 4.79 -26.98 -16.34
C PHE A 233 5.07 -28.41 -16.79
N LYS A 234 3.99 -29.11 -17.19
CA LYS A 234 4.09 -30.41 -17.88
C LYS A 234 4.05 -30.17 -19.39
N PRO A 235 5.09 -30.57 -20.16
CA PRO A 235 5.06 -30.47 -21.60
C PRO A 235 3.86 -31.20 -22.20
N LYS A 236 3.19 -30.59 -23.18
CA LYS A 236 2.14 -31.27 -23.93
C LYS A 236 2.77 -32.33 -24.81
N GLN A 237 2.25 -33.55 -24.77
CA GLN A 237 2.67 -34.59 -25.71
C GLN A 237 2.31 -34.16 -27.15
N ARG A 238 3.31 -34.20 -28.04
CA ARG A 238 3.15 -33.91 -29.48
C ARG A 238 3.81 -35.04 -30.28
N SER A 239 3.18 -35.43 -31.39
CA SER A 239 3.80 -36.37 -32.33
C SER A 239 4.80 -35.65 -33.23
N VAL A 240 5.79 -36.39 -33.75
CA VAL A 240 6.80 -35.86 -34.69
C VAL A 240 6.13 -35.20 -35.89
N LYS A 241 5.10 -35.85 -36.47
CA LYS A 241 4.31 -35.31 -37.58
C LYS A 241 3.66 -33.97 -37.23
N ALA A 242 3.02 -33.85 -36.06
CA ALA A 242 2.39 -32.60 -35.63
C ALA A 242 3.39 -31.45 -35.42
N ILE A 243 4.63 -31.77 -35.03
CA ILE A 243 5.70 -30.76 -34.91
C ILE A 243 6.16 -30.31 -36.31
N ALA A 244 6.38 -31.26 -37.23
CA ALA A 244 6.78 -30.98 -38.60
C ALA A 244 5.73 -30.15 -39.34
N ASP A 245 4.45 -30.54 -39.26
CA ASP A 245 3.34 -29.82 -39.89
C ASP A 245 3.23 -28.37 -39.37
N ALA A 246 3.41 -28.16 -38.06
CA ALA A 246 3.36 -26.83 -37.46
C ALA A 246 4.54 -25.93 -37.87
N LEU A 247 5.75 -26.48 -37.97
CA LEU A 247 6.94 -25.73 -38.42
C LEU A 247 6.86 -25.37 -39.91
N MET A 248 6.27 -26.24 -40.72
CA MET A 248 6.10 -26.04 -42.15
C MET A 248 4.87 -25.21 -42.52
N GLY A 249 4.08 -24.77 -41.53
CA GLY A 249 2.87 -23.97 -41.75
C GLY A 249 1.77 -24.73 -42.49
N VAL A 250 1.77 -26.07 -42.43
CA VAL A 250 0.73 -26.89 -43.06
C VAL A 250 -0.53 -26.77 -42.18
N GLU A 251 -1.47 -25.93 -42.61
CA GLU A 251 -2.80 -25.83 -42.00
C GLU A 251 -3.57 -27.13 -42.24
N ASN A 252 -3.33 -28.13 -41.40
CA ASN A 252 -4.31 -29.20 -41.26
C ASN A 252 -5.53 -28.58 -40.58
N GLU A 253 -6.70 -28.60 -41.26
CA GLU A 253 -7.97 -28.25 -40.63
C GLU A 253 -8.02 -28.90 -39.24
N PRO A 254 -8.33 -28.14 -38.18
CA PRO A 254 -8.27 -28.67 -36.84
C PRO A 254 -9.24 -29.84 -36.75
N GLN A 255 -8.71 -31.07 -36.71
CA GLN A 255 -9.49 -32.24 -36.33
C GLN A 255 -10.15 -31.88 -35.02
N LYS A 256 -11.49 -31.73 -35.06
CA LYS A 256 -12.30 -31.34 -33.91
C LYS A 256 -12.07 -32.37 -32.80
N ILE A 257 -11.09 -32.13 -31.93
CA ILE A 257 -11.02 -32.76 -30.62
C ILE A 257 -12.35 -32.38 -29.99
N LYS A 258 -13.25 -33.37 -29.84
CA LYS A 258 -14.60 -33.18 -29.31
C LYS A 258 -14.51 -32.28 -28.08
N LYS A 259 -14.99 -31.03 -28.21
CA LYS A 259 -15.01 -30.08 -27.11
C LYS A 259 -15.88 -30.69 -26.02
N LYS A 260 -15.27 -31.11 -24.90
CA LYS A 260 -16.04 -31.39 -23.68
C LYS A 260 -16.88 -30.14 -23.35
N PRO A 261 -18.10 -30.31 -22.79
CA PRO A 261 -19.01 -29.19 -22.56
C PRO A 261 -18.28 -28.09 -21.79
N LYS A 262 -18.43 -26.85 -22.25
CA LYS A 262 -17.93 -25.65 -21.56
C LYS A 262 -18.61 -25.59 -20.18
N GLN A 263 -17.92 -26.09 -19.16
CA GLN A 263 -18.23 -25.71 -17.79
C GLN A 263 -17.83 -24.24 -17.59
N GLU A 264 -18.74 -23.56 -16.91
CA GLU A 264 -18.81 -22.12 -16.67
C GLU A 264 -17.55 -21.54 -16.00
N GLN A 265 -17.32 -20.25 -16.28
CA GLN A 265 -16.43 -19.35 -15.54
C GLN A 265 -15.01 -19.87 -15.23
N ARG A 266 -14.19 -20.08 -16.26
CA ARG A 266 -12.74 -20.18 -16.03
C ARG A 266 -12.14 -18.78 -15.90
N SER A 267 -11.73 -18.46 -14.67
CA SER A 267 -10.74 -17.44 -14.34
C SER A 267 -9.65 -17.32 -15.42
N LYS A 268 -9.13 -16.11 -15.66
CA LYS A 268 -8.04 -15.79 -16.61
C LYS A 268 -6.69 -16.45 -16.27
N LYS A 269 -6.66 -17.74 -15.91
CA LYS A 269 -5.45 -18.53 -15.70
C LYS A 269 -5.23 -19.37 -16.94
N ASN A 270 -4.14 -19.12 -17.65
CA ASN A 270 -3.57 -20.09 -18.59
C ASN A 270 -3.16 -21.31 -17.76
N GLY A 271 -4.05 -22.29 -17.61
CA GLY A 271 -3.87 -23.45 -16.73
C GLY A 271 -2.82 -24.46 -17.18
N TRP A 272 -1.81 -24.02 -17.93
CA TRP A 272 -0.68 -24.84 -18.38
C TRP A 272 0.55 -24.66 -17.49
N HIS A 273 0.78 -23.45 -16.98
CA HIS A 273 1.85 -23.16 -16.02
C HIS A 273 1.31 -23.24 -14.60
N GLU A 274 2.07 -23.91 -13.75
CA GLU A 274 1.80 -24.13 -12.33
C GLU A 274 2.85 -23.36 -11.50
N ASN A 275 2.52 -23.11 -10.23
CA ASN A 275 3.44 -22.51 -9.24
C ASN A 275 4.16 -21.24 -9.70
N ILE A 276 3.41 -20.35 -10.36
CA ILE A 276 3.95 -19.09 -10.87
C ILE A 276 4.45 -18.24 -9.70
N HIS A 277 5.75 -17.98 -9.67
CA HIS A 277 6.41 -17.06 -8.75
C HIS A 277 6.88 -15.82 -9.52
N ARG A 278 6.73 -14.64 -8.91
CA ARG A 278 7.06 -13.36 -9.53
C ARG A 278 7.90 -12.55 -8.55
N ARG A 279 8.98 -11.98 -9.05
CA ARG A 279 9.86 -11.10 -8.27
C ARG A 279 10.32 -9.93 -9.12
N ALA A 280 10.26 -8.73 -8.54
CA ALA A 280 10.83 -7.53 -9.14
C ALA A 280 12.11 -7.14 -8.39
N PHE A 281 13.14 -6.73 -9.11
CA PHE A 281 14.41 -6.27 -8.53
C PHE A 281 15.12 -5.29 -9.46
N LEU A 282 16.10 -4.56 -8.92
CA LEU A 282 17.00 -3.72 -9.70
C LEU A 282 18.30 -4.49 -9.94
N ALA A 283 18.63 -4.74 -11.20
CA ALA A 283 19.87 -5.37 -11.68
C ALA A 283 20.89 -4.33 -12.17
#